data_AF-A0A973KSY5-F1
#
_entry.id   AF-A0A973KSY5-F1
#
_cell.length_a   1.000
_cell.length_b   1.000
_cell.length_c   1.000
_cell.angle_alpha   90.00
_cell.angle_beta   90.00
_cell.angle_gamma   90.00
#
_symmetry.space_group_name_H-M   'P 1'
#
loop_
_entity.id
_entity.type
_entity.pdbx_description
1 polymer ?
#
loop_
_entity_poly.entity_id
_entity_poly.type
_entity_poly.pdbx_seq_one_letter_code
_entity_poly.pdbx_strand_id
1 'polypeptide(L)'
;KHRRDLTPHQLRRRRLVTRGLTGTCLLCTGWLGWSVGEALTYPGKDSTSARLAEWARDHELGFVVDKLEDVQYAMDPPKVGGTLPAAALARMKATQGAVPTPAHLPAHPLVPLHAPMRPPVSPALPGEGVYRPLATAPGGRPIVQGTYVRPDGEHTSYEAAVAWISGTYARFQLHPGFREPGGTFDVPPTIPEGRRTGLVATWNGGFRVTDGGSRGGFYLDGRTAGDLRDGAASEVFYRDGSIRIGVWGRDVRMTPEVVGVRQCLELMVDDGRVVPDIGDDSKWGVSDQSRMFVPRSGVGVTAQGDVVMVVGQALSARTLAELMQRAGAVRAMPLDMNRAWPSFMSYDGARNPSNPTPTNILDFEDPPDRYYTQATRDFVAVYAR
;
A
#
# COMPACT_ATOMS: atom_id res chain seq x y z
N LYS A 1 57.58 -12.07 0.65
CA LYS A 1 58.72 -12.55 1.47
C LYS A 1 58.21 -13.44 2.58
N HIS A 2 58.82 -14.60 2.77
CA HIS A 2 58.49 -15.47 3.90
C HIS A 2 58.82 -14.70 5.20
N ARG A 3 58.13 -14.98 6.31
CA ARG A 3 58.34 -14.23 7.58
C ARG A 3 59.80 -14.24 8.04
N ARG A 4 60.55 -15.25 7.60
CA ARG A 4 61.99 -15.49 7.84
C ARG A 4 62.91 -14.53 7.06
N ASP A 5 62.43 -13.90 5.99
CA ASP A 5 63.24 -13.07 5.08
C ASP A 5 63.01 -11.55 5.28
N LEU A 6 62.29 -11.18 6.34
CA LEU A 6 61.90 -9.79 6.64
C LEU A 6 62.87 -9.18 7.66
N THR A 7 63.32 -7.95 7.40
CA THR A 7 64.11 -7.20 8.39
C THR A 7 63.25 -6.81 9.61
N PRO A 8 63.83 -6.52 10.79
CA PRO A 8 63.08 -6.10 11.98
C PRO A 8 62.13 -4.92 11.74
N HIS A 9 62.55 -3.94 10.93
CA HIS A 9 61.72 -2.81 10.51
C HIS A 9 60.52 -3.25 9.65
N GLN A 10 60.74 -4.18 8.72
CA GLN A 10 59.66 -4.75 7.88
C GLN A 10 58.67 -5.59 8.70
N LEU A 11 59.14 -6.32 9.72
CA LEU A 11 58.29 -7.06 10.66
C LEU A 11 57.44 -6.12 11.52
N ARG A 12 58.01 -5.01 12.03
CA ARG A 12 57.27 -3.99 12.79
C ARG A 12 56.22 -3.29 11.93
N ARG A 13 56.59 -2.88 10.70
CA ARG A 13 55.64 -2.30 9.73
C ARG A 13 54.51 -3.29 9.39
N ARG A 14 54.82 -4.56 9.13
CA ARG A 14 53.80 -5.59 8.86
C ARG A 14 52.85 -5.77 10.05
N ARG A 15 53.36 -5.81 11.30
CA ARG A 15 52.50 -5.89 12.49
C ARG A 15 51.60 -4.67 12.66
N LEU A 16 52.12 -3.47 12.42
CA LEU A 16 51.34 -2.24 12.47
C LEU A 16 50.27 -2.21 11.37
N VAL A 17 50.61 -2.62 10.15
CA VAL A 17 49.65 -2.74 9.03
C VAL A 17 48.59 -3.80 9.35
N THR A 18 48.96 -4.99 9.81
CA THR A 18 47.98 -6.02 10.17
C THR A 18 47.07 -5.56 11.32
N ARG A 19 47.61 -4.95 12.37
CA ARG A 19 46.80 -4.40 13.47
C ARG A 19 45.89 -3.28 13.02
N GLY A 20 46.39 -2.40 12.14
CA GLY A 20 45.60 -1.34 11.50
C GLY A 20 44.44 -1.91 10.70
N LEU A 21 44.71 -2.86 9.80
CA LEU A 21 43.70 -3.55 9.00
C LEU A 21 42.67 -4.27 9.87
N THR A 22 43.11 -5.01 10.89
CA THR A 22 42.20 -5.67 11.83
C THR A 22 41.35 -4.65 12.59
N GLY A 23 41.95 -3.54 13.05
CA GLY A 23 41.23 -2.45 13.71
C GLY A 23 40.16 -1.83 12.80
N THR A 24 40.52 -1.53 11.55
CA THR A 24 39.58 -1.03 10.55
C THR A 24 38.47 -2.03 10.27
N CYS A 25 38.78 -3.32 10.06
CA CYS A 25 37.78 -4.37 9.89
C CYS A 25 36.80 -4.43 11.06
N LEU A 26 37.30 -4.43 12.30
CA LEU A 26 36.47 -4.47 13.50
C LEU A 26 35.56 -3.25 13.61
N LEU A 27 36.08 -2.06 13.32
CA LEU A 27 35.29 -0.84 13.30
C LEU A 27 34.19 -0.90 12.23
N CYS A 28 34.51 -1.32 11.01
CA CYS A 28 33.53 -1.47 9.93
C CYS A 28 32.46 -2.52 10.28
N THR A 29 32.84 -3.68 10.81
CA THR A 29 31.87 -4.72 11.21
C THR A 29 31.03 -4.30 12.41
N GLY A 30 31.63 -3.58 13.37
CA GLY A 30 30.91 -3.06 14.54
C GLY A 30 29.90 -2.00 14.14
N TRP A 31 30.29 -1.06 13.27
CA TRP A 31 29.39 -0.04 12.73
C TRP A 31 28.26 -0.66 11.89
N LEU A 32 28.57 -1.62 11.03
CA LEU A 32 27.56 -2.35 10.24
C LEU A 32 26.57 -3.09 11.15
N GLY A 33 27.08 -3.81 12.16
CA GLY A 33 26.23 -4.52 13.13
C GLY A 33 25.34 -3.58 13.94
N TRP A 34 25.86 -2.40 14.31
CA TRP A 34 25.08 -1.37 14.99
C TRP A 34 23.98 -0.78 14.07
N SER A 35 24.31 -0.43 12.83
CA SER A 35 23.36 0.10 11.83
C SER A 35 22.23 -0.87 11.50
N VAL A 36 22.56 -2.15 11.26
CA VAL A 36 21.55 -3.20 11.05
C VAL A 36 20.73 -3.43 12.33
N GLY A 37 21.39 -3.40 13.49
CA GLY A 37 20.71 -3.51 14.79
C GLY A 37 19.65 -2.42 14.98
N GLU A 38 19.97 -1.18 14.62
CA GLU A 38 19.02 -0.05 14.66
C GLU A 38 17.84 -0.27 13.70
N ALA A 39 18.11 -0.73 12.47
CA ALA A 39 17.05 -1.06 11.51
C ALA A 39 16.09 -2.15 12.02
N LEU A 40 16.62 -3.15 12.72
CA LEU A 40 15.82 -4.25 13.26
C LEU A 40 15.02 -3.88 14.51
N THR A 41 15.39 -2.78 15.18
CA THR A 41 14.84 -2.41 16.50
C THR A 41 14.02 -1.13 16.52
N TYR A 42 13.91 -0.40 15.40
CA TYR A 42 13.09 0.82 15.39
C TYR A 42 11.60 0.54 15.67
N PRO A 43 10.84 1.48 16.25
CA PRO A 43 9.43 1.29 16.59
C PRO A 43 8.54 1.01 15.37
N GLY A 44 7.66 0.02 15.45
CA GLY A 44 6.71 -0.30 14.37
C GLY A 44 6.40 -1.80 14.31
N LYS A 45 5.52 -2.17 13.39
CA LYS A 45 5.05 -3.56 13.23
C LYS A 45 5.62 -4.31 12.03
N ASP A 46 6.40 -3.62 11.19
CA ASP A 46 7.02 -4.21 10.00
C ASP A 46 7.82 -5.47 10.36
N SER A 47 7.77 -6.45 9.47
CA SER A 47 8.52 -7.68 9.60
C SER A 47 10.04 -7.48 9.46
N THR A 48 10.80 -8.47 9.91
CA THR A 48 12.27 -8.49 9.79
C THR A 48 12.74 -8.35 8.33
N SER A 49 12.05 -9.02 7.40
CA SER A 49 12.38 -8.94 5.97
C SER A 49 12.14 -7.53 5.42
N ALA A 50 11.00 -6.92 5.76
CA ALA A 50 10.70 -5.55 5.37
C ALA A 50 11.74 -4.55 5.91
N ARG A 51 12.09 -4.66 7.20
CA ARG A 51 13.11 -3.81 7.85
C ARG A 51 14.48 -3.90 7.19
N LEU A 52 14.92 -5.11 6.85
CA LEU A 52 16.20 -5.34 6.17
C LEU A 52 16.18 -4.82 4.73
N ALA A 53 15.06 -4.98 4.03
CA ALA A 53 14.88 -4.44 2.69
C ALA A 53 14.93 -2.90 2.69
N GLU A 54 14.24 -2.24 3.62
CA GLU A 54 14.32 -0.78 3.79
C GLU A 54 15.75 -0.35 4.13
N TRP A 55 16.41 -1.01 5.08
CA TRP A 55 17.79 -0.70 5.43
C TRP A 55 18.73 -0.82 4.23
N ALA A 56 18.61 -1.88 3.44
CA ALA A 56 19.44 -2.04 2.25
C ALA A 56 19.18 -0.93 1.22
N ARG A 57 17.91 -0.58 0.97
CA ARG A 57 17.57 0.49 0.04
C ARG A 57 18.03 1.87 0.56
N ASP A 58 17.99 2.12 1.87
CA ASP A 58 18.54 3.33 2.52
C ASP A 58 20.07 3.47 2.35
N HIS A 59 20.77 2.36 2.07
CA HIS A 59 22.22 2.33 1.86
C HIS A 59 22.59 2.17 0.37
N GLU A 60 21.71 2.61 -0.54
CA GLU A 60 21.90 2.54 -2.00
C GLU A 60 22.03 1.10 -2.55
N LEU A 61 21.63 0.10 -1.77
CA LEU A 61 21.64 -1.31 -2.17
C LEU A 61 20.29 -1.77 -2.71
N GLY A 62 19.42 -0.86 -3.18
CA GLY A 62 18.11 -1.22 -3.71
C GLY A 62 18.17 -2.22 -4.86
N PHE A 63 19.14 -2.07 -5.75
CA PHE A 63 19.38 -3.04 -6.84
C PHE A 63 19.69 -4.47 -6.36
N VAL A 64 20.22 -4.63 -5.13
CA VAL A 64 20.46 -5.95 -4.53
C VAL A 64 19.14 -6.53 -4.06
N VAL A 65 18.31 -5.71 -3.41
CA VAL A 65 16.98 -6.13 -2.94
C VAL A 65 16.12 -6.55 -4.13
N ASP A 66 16.09 -5.75 -5.19
CA ASP A 66 15.30 -6.03 -6.39
C ASP A 66 15.76 -7.35 -7.05
N LYS A 67 17.08 -7.59 -7.15
CA LYS A 67 17.62 -8.87 -7.66
C LYS A 67 17.26 -10.07 -6.78
N LEU A 68 17.26 -9.90 -5.46
CA LEU A 68 16.86 -10.98 -4.54
C LEU A 68 15.36 -11.26 -4.66
N GLU A 69 14.54 -10.22 -4.83
CA GLU A 69 13.11 -10.34 -5.11
C GLU A 69 12.87 -11.06 -6.45
N ASP A 70 13.63 -10.76 -7.51
CA ASP A 70 13.56 -11.45 -8.81
C ASP A 70 13.92 -12.94 -8.69
N VAL A 71 14.99 -13.26 -7.94
CA VAL A 71 15.41 -14.65 -7.69
C VAL A 71 14.35 -15.39 -6.87
N GLN A 72 13.79 -14.75 -5.84
CA GLN A 72 12.71 -15.33 -5.05
C GLN A 72 11.48 -15.62 -5.92
N TYR A 73 11.11 -14.69 -6.80
CA TYR A 73 10.01 -14.89 -7.74
C TYR A 73 10.26 -16.04 -8.71
N ALA A 74 11.48 -16.18 -9.22
CA ALA A 74 11.85 -17.29 -10.09
C ALA A 74 11.81 -18.65 -9.37
N MET A 75 12.06 -18.69 -8.06
CA MET A 75 12.01 -19.90 -7.25
C MET A 75 10.58 -20.28 -6.83
N ASP A 76 9.72 -19.30 -6.54
CA ASP A 76 8.35 -19.50 -6.08
C ASP A 76 7.37 -18.56 -6.82
N PRO A 77 7.16 -18.77 -8.14
CA PRO A 77 6.23 -17.95 -8.90
C PRO A 77 4.79 -18.25 -8.45
N PRO A 78 3.86 -17.27 -8.60
CA PRO A 78 2.46 -17.49 -8.31
C PRO A 78 1.88 -18.69 -9.06
N LYS A 79 1.01 -19.41 -8.37
CA LYS A 79 0.38 -20.62 -8.92
C LYS A 79 -0.59 -20.26 -10.04
N VAL A 80 -0.37 -20.86 -11.20
CA VAL A 80 -1.34 -20.86 -12.29
C VAL A 80 -2.35 -21.98 -12.07
N GLY A 81 -3.62 -21.63 -12.12
CA GLY A 81 -4.77 -22.49 -11.88
C GLY A 81 -5.05 -22.74 -10.40
N GLY A 82 -5.77 -23.84 -10.15
CA GLY A 82 -6.15 -24.28 -8.81
C GLY A 82 -7.43 -23.64 -8.29
N THR A 83 -7.72 -23.92 -7.02
CA THR A 83 -8.92 -23.43 -6.32
C THR A 83 -8.51 -22.57 -5.14
N LEU A 84 -9.40 -21.64 -4.75
CA LEU A 84 -9.18 -20.82 -3.57
C LEU A 84 -8.95 -21.71 -2.33
N PRO A 85 -7.99 -21.34 -1.45
CA PRO A 85 -7.88 -21.93 -0.13
C PRO A 85 -9.22 -21.88 0.61
N ALA A 86 -9.48 -22.87 1.49
CA ALA A 86 -10.76 -22.98 2.18
C ALA A 86 -11.15 -21.70 2.95
N ALA A 87 -10.18 -21.02 3.57
CA ALA A 87 -10.40 -19.76 4.28
C ALA A 87 -10.82 -18.61 3.34
N ALA A 88 -10.14 -18.44 2.20
CA ALA A 88 -10.49 -17.46 1.17
C ALA A 88 -11.88 -17.75 0.59
N LEU A 89 -12.15 -19.01 0.24
CA LEU A 89 -13.47 -19.41 -0.24
C LEU A 89 -14.58 -19.17 0.80
N ALA A 90 -14.33 -19.41 2.09
CA ALA A 90 -15.28 -19.11 3.16
C ALA A 90 -15.52 -17.60 3.31
N ARG A 91 -14.44 -16.79 3.23
CA ARG A 91 -14.50 -15.32 3.25
C ARG A 91 -15.36 -14.78 2.11
N MET A 92 -15.14 -15.29 0.90
CA MET A 92 -15.92 -14.94 -0.29
C MET A 92 -17.39 -15.37 -0.15
N LYS A 93 -17.66 -16.62 0.24
CA LYS A 93 -19.03 -17.12 0.50
C LYS A 93 -19.80 -16.29 1.53
N ALA A 94 -19.12 -15.79 2.56
CA ALA A 94 -19.73 -14.97 3.60
C ALA A 94 -20.27 -13.62 3.08
N THR A 95 -19.91 -13.19 1.88
CA THR A 95 -20.51 -12.00 1.24
C THR A 95 -21.87 -12.28 0.60
N GLN A 96 -22.20 -13.54 0.28
CA GLN A 96 -23.43 -13.91 -0.43
C GLN A 96 -24.72 -13.52 0.32
N GLY A 97 -24.67 -13.48 1.66
CA GLY A 97 -25.80 -13.07 2.49
C GLY A 97 -26.04 -11.56 2.55
N ALA A 98 -25.18 -10.74 1.96
CA ALA A 98 -25.34 -9.30 1.90
C ALA A 98 -26.36 -8.95 0.79
N VAL A 99 -27.64 -8.99 1.14
CA VAL A 99 -28.73 -8.55 0.23
C VAL A 99 -28.92 -7.04 0.37
N PRO A 100 -29.01 -6.26 -0.73
CA PRO A 100 -29.45 -4.86 -0.65
C PRO A 100 -30.80 -4.77 0.07
N THR A 101 -30.93 -3.94 1.09
CA THR A 101 -32.20 -3.77 1.81
C THR A 101 -33.29 -3.31 0.83
N PRO A 102 -34.43 -4.01 0.70
CA PRO A 102 -35.53 -3.58 -0.17
C PRO A 102 -36.04 -2.20 0.21
N ALA A 103 -36.42 -1.41 -0.79
CA ALA A 103 -36.86 -0.01 -0.67
C ALA A 103 -38.25 0.17 0.01
N HIS A 104 -38.62 -0.66 0.99
CA HIS A 104 -39.94 -0.61 1.62
C HIS A 104 -39.96 -0.65 3.16
N LEU A 105 -38.85 -0.32 3.83
CA LEU A 105 -38.84 -0.05 5.28
C LEU A 105 -38.65 1.45 5.54
N PRO A 106 -39.25 2.04 6.60
CA PRO A 106 -39.30 3.49 6.81
C PRO A 106 -37.96 4.18 7.12
N ALA A 107 -36.84 3.46 7.08
CA ALA A 107 -35.49 4.01 7.17
C ALA A 107 -34.61 3.30 6.14
N HIS A 108 -34.57 3.81 4.90
CA HIS A 108 -33.54 3.37 3.96
C HIS A 108 -32.16 3.67 4.54
N PRO A 109 -31.18 2.75 4.43
CA PRO A 109 -29.81 3.13 4.71
C PRO A 109 -29.43 4.26 3.74
N LEU A 110 -28.90 5.37 4.29
CA LEU A 110 -28.48 6.55 3.50
C LEU A 110 -27.41 6.23 2.44
N VAL A 111 -26.75 5.07 2.57
CA VAL A 111 -25.86 4.49 1.57
C VAL A 111 -26.33 3.05 1.31
N PRO A 112 -26.89 2.72 0.13
CA PRO A 112 -27.25 1.35 -0.21
C PRO A 112 -26.01 0.49 -0.45
N LEU A 113 -26.17 -0.84 -0.40
CA LEU A 113 -25.12 -1.74 -0.86
C LEU A 113 -24.85 -1.52 -2.34
N HIS A 114 -23.57 -1.45 -2.70
CA HIS A 114 -23.13 -1.33 -4.07
C HIS A 114 -23.55 -2.57 -4.86
N ALA A 115 -23.91 -2.37 -6.13
CA ALA A 115 -24.23 -3.48 -7.01
C ALA A 115 -23.05 -4.45 -7.11
N PRO A 116 -23.29 -5.77 -7.20
CA PRO A 116 -22.20 -6.74 -7.32
C PRO A 116 -21.27 -6.41 -8.48
N MET A 117 -19.97 -6.45 -8.21
CA MET A 117 -18.95 -6.32 -9.25
C MET A 117 -18.99 -7.54 -10.16
N ARG A 118 -18.87 -7.33 -11.47
CA ARG A 118 -18.80 -8.44 -12.44
C ARG A 118 -17.53 -9.26 -12.21
N PRO A 119 -17.63 -10.56 -11.88
CA PRO A 119 -16.46 -11.41 -11.66
C PRO A 119 -15.57 -11.50 -12.92
N PRO A 120 -14.23 -11.45 -12.78
CA PRO A 120 -13.31 -11.65 -13.90
C PRO A 120 -13.35 -13.08 -14.46
N VAL A 121 -13.69 -14.07 -13.62
CA VAL A 121 -13.63 -15.49 -13.95
C VAL A 121 -15.03 -16.10 -13.99
N SER A 122 -15.29 -16.95 -14.98
CA SER A 122 -16.56 -17.67 -15.14
C SER A 122 -16.36 -19.19 -15.05
N PRO A 123 -17.29 -19.94 -14.42
CA PRO A 123 -18.44 -19.45 -13.66
C PRO A 123 -17.99 -18.74 -12.36
N ALA A 124 -18.82 -17.81 -11.88
CA ALA A 124 -18.58 -17.12 -10.61
C ALA A 124 -18.67 -18.07 -9.42
N LEU A 125 -17.83 -17.87 -8.42
CA LEU A 125 -17.93 -18.54 -7.12
C LEU A 125 -19.06 -17.91 -6.27
N PRO A 126 -19.61 -18.64 -5.29
CA PRO A 126 -20.66 -18.07 -4.44
C PRO A 126 -20.13 -16.88 -3.63
N GLY A 127 -20.81 -15.73 -3.76
CA GLY A 127 -20.41 -14.45 -3.15
C GLY A 127 -19.36 -13.66 -3.94
N GLU A 128 -18.80 -14.21 -5.02
CA GLU A 128 -17.80 -13.49 -5.83
C GLU A 128 -18.36 -12.17 -6.37
N GLY A 129 -17.71 -11.05 -6.03
CA GLY A 129 -18.14 -9.70 -6.44
C GLY A 129 -19.30 -9.11 -5.64
N VAL A 130 -19.93 -9.84 -4.70
CA VAL A 130 -21.01 -9.30 -3.85
C VAL A 130 -20.44 -8.42 -2.74
N TYR A 131 -20.92 -7.18 -2.63
CA TYR A 131 -20.47 -6.24 -1.61
C TYR A 131 -21.15 -6.48 -0.27
N ARG A 132 -20.37 -6.39 0.82
CA ARG A 132 -20.86 -6.35 2.21
C ARG A 132 -20.34 -5.12 2.95
N PRO A 133 -21.02 -4.64 4.00
CA PRO A 133 -20.45 -3.62 4.87
C PRO A 133 -19.16 -4.11 5.54
N LEU A 134 -18.13 -3.26 5.58
CA LEU A 134 -16.91 -3.48 6.36
C LEU A 134 -16.85 -2.53 7.58
N ALA A 135 -17.36 -1.31 7.42
CA ALA A 135 -17.47 -0.34 8.51
C ALA A 135 -18.72 0.53 8.32
N THR A 136 -19.35 0.89 9.44
CA THR A 136 -20.54 1.73 9.47
C THR A 136 -20.28 3.04 10.19
N ALA A 137 -20.91 4.11 9.73
CA ALA A 137 -21.02 5.36 10.47
C ALA A 137 -21.83 5.17 11.75
N PRO A 138 -21.72 6.11 12.72
CA PRO A 138 -22.76 6.29 13.72
C PRO A 138 -24.15 6.34 13.07
N GLY A 139 -25.09 5.56 13.60
CA GLY A 139 -26.43 5.38 13.00
C GLY A 139 -26.55 4.26 11.97
N GLY A 140 -25.53 3.40 11.82
CA GLY A 140 -25.63 2.13 11.08
C GLY A 140 -25.47 2.22 9.56
N ARG A 141 -25.01 3.35 9.03
CA ARG A 141 -24.85 3.57 7.58
C ARG A 141 -23.55 2.94 7.07
N PRO A 142 -23.56 2.04 6.06
CA PRO A 142 -22.34 1.44 5.53
C PRO A 142 -21.55 2.47 4.72
N ILE A 143 -20.46 3.00 5.28
CA ILE A 143 -19.57 3.96 4.59
C ILE A 143 -18.48 3.22 3.81
N VAL A 144 -18.05 2.07 4.34
CA VAL A 144 -17.05 1.20 3.70
C VAL A 144 -17.72 -0.12 3.39
N GLN A 145 -17.63 -0.54 2.14
CA GLN A 145 -18.14 -1.81 1.65
C GLN A 145 -17.00 -2.58 1.00
N GLY A 146 -17.05 -3.91 1.04
CA GLY A 146 -15.98 -4.75 0.51
C GLY A 146 -16.51 -5.98 -0.19
N THR A 147 -15.75 -6.44 -1.19
CA THR A 147 -16.00 -7.70 -1.89
C THR A 147 -14.68 -8.40 -2.25
N TYR A 148 -14.79 -9.64 -2.69
CA TYR A 148 -13.67 -10.48 -3.13
C TYR A 148 -13.95 -11.02 -4.52
N VAL A 149 -12.91 -11.10 -5.34
CA VAL A 149 -12.94 -11.75 -6.65
C VAL A 149 -11.66 -12.52 -6.90
N ARG A 150 -11.72 -13.53 -7.77
CA ARG A 150 -10.50 -14.05 -8.38
C ARG A 150 -9.92 -12.98 -9.31
N PRO A 151 -8.60 -12.78 -9.31
CA PRO A 151 -7.98 -11.67 -10.01
C PRO A 151 -8.08 -11.80 -11.53
N ASP A 152 -7.83 -13.00 -12.06
CA ASP A 152 -7.91 -13.32 -13.48
C ASP A 152 -8.12 -14.84 -13.70
N GLY A 153 -8.28 -15.23 -14.96
CA GLY A 153 -8.56 -16.61 -15.37
C GLY A 153 -7.38 -17.58 -15.23
N GLU A 154 -6.17 -17.08 -14.97
CA GLU A 154 -4.96 -17.89 -14.77
C GLU A 154 -4.69 -18.09 -13.28
N HIS A 155 -4.76 -17.06 -12.46
CA HIS A 155 -4.43 -17.09 -11.03
C HIS A 155 -5.65 -17.41 -10.15
N THR A 156 -6.40 -18.46 -10.52
CA THR A 156 -7.71 -18.78 -9.92
C THR A 156 -7.66 -19.29 -8.48
N SER A 157 -6.47 -19.61 -7.96
CA SER A 157 -6.24 -19.97 -6.55
C SER A 157 -6.00 -18.76 -5.64
N TYR A 158 -5.99 -17.53 -6.18
CA TYR A 158 -5.84 -16.29 -5.43
C TYR A 158 -7.14 -15.49 -5.39
N GLU A 159 -7.27 -14.65 -4.36
CA GLU A 159 -8.32 -13.62 -4.28
C GLU A 159 -7.69 -12.22 -4.26
N ALA A 160 -8.42 -11.28 -4.86
CA ALA A 160 -8.25 -9.85 -4.71
C ALA A 160 -9.45 -9.31 -3.95
N ALA A 161 -9.20 -8.34 -3.07
CA ALA A 161 -10.23 -7.62 -2.36
C ALA A 161 -10.42 -6.24 -2.99
N VAL A 162 -11.68 -5.82 -3.05
CA VAL A 162 -12.08 -4.49 -3.48
C VAL A 162 -12.85 -3.83 -2.35
N ALA A 163 -12.43 -2.64 -1.95
CA ALA A 163 -13.16 -1.79 -1.02
C ALA A 163 -13.74 -0.59 -1.78
N TRP A 164 -15.01 -0.31 -1.55
CA TRP A 164 -15.69 0.91 -1.97
C TRP A 164 -15.95 1.78 -0.74
N ILE A 165 -15.68 3.07 -0.84
CA ILE A 165 -15.83 4.04 0.25
C ILE A 165 -16.61 5.24 -0.26
N SER A 166 -17.69 5.60 0.45
CA SER A 166 -18.48 6.76 0.05
C SER A 166 -17.70 8.06 0.18
N GLY A 167 -17.53 8.80 -0.92
CA GLY A 167 -16.86 10.10 -0.92
C GLY A 167 -17.64 11.17 -0.15
N THR A 168 -18.96 11.07 -0.15
CA THR A 168 -19.87 12.02 0.52
C THR A 168 -19.88 11.88 2.04
N TYR A 169 -19.69 10.67 2.56
CA TYR A 169 -19.79 10.37 4.00
C TYR A 169 -18.44 10.06 4.66
N ALA A 170 -17.35 10.14 3.91
CA ALA A 170 -16.00 9.94 4.41
C ALA A 170 -15.16 11.22 4.34
N ARG A 171 -14.23 11.36 5.26
CA ARG A 171 -13.11 12.31 5.18
C ARG A 171 -11.79 11.56 5.17
N PHE A 172 -10.84 12.05 4.39
CA PHE A 172 -9.57 11.41 4.12
C PHE A 172 -8.42 12.23 4.69
N GLN A 173 -7.47 11.57 5.35
CA GLN A 173 -6.30 12.20 5.95
C GLN A 173 -5.04 11.44 5.55
N LEU A 174 -4.11 12.14 4.90
CA LEU A 174 -2.79 11.62 4.59
C LEU A 174 -1.90 11.69 5.84
N HIS A 175 -1.21 10.60 6.14
CA HIS A 175 -0.20 10.52 7.18
C HIS A 175 1.16 10.21 6.55
N PRO A 176 2.23 10.93 6.94
CA PRO A 176 3.58 10.57 6.53
C PRO A 176 4.02 9.34 7.32
N GLY A 177 4.94 8.55 6.79
CA GLY A 177 5.69 7.59 7.59
C GLY A 177 6.86 8.27 8.28
N PHE A 178 7.49 7.57 9.23
CA PHE A 178 8.65 8.12 9.91
C PHE A 178 9.96 7.99 9.10
N ARG A 179 10.00 7.13 8.07
CA ARG A 179 11.11 7.05 7.10
C ARG A 179 10.71 7.55 5.73
N GLU A 180 9.64 7.01 5.15
CA GLU A 180 9.08 7.49 3.89
C GLU A 180 7.91 8.43 4.18
N PRO A 181 7.80 9.59 3.52
CA PRO A 181 8.46 9.96 2.25
C PRO A 181 9.84 10.63 2.39
N GLY A 182 10.40 10.66 3.61
CA GLY A 182 11.57 11.45 3.97
C GLY A 182 11.18 12.84 4.53
N GLY A 183 12.07 13.44 5.30
CA GLY A 183 11.81 14.73 5.96
C GLY A 183 11.08 14.60 7.31
N THR A 184 10.52 15.71 7.79
CA THR A 184 9.82 15.78 9.09
C THR A 184 8.53 16.56 8.94
N PHE A 185 7.44 16.03 9.49
CA PHE A 185 6.10 16.54 9.35
C PHE A 185 5.42 16.67 10.71
N ASP A 186 4.47 17.59 10.80
CA ASP A 186 3.71 17.84 12.03
C ASP A 186 2.60 16.79 12.26
N VAL A 187 2.10 16.17 11.17
CA VAL A 187 1.18 15.04 11.24
C VAL A 187 1.95 13.79 11.68
N PRO A 188 1.51 13.09 12.75
CA PRO A 188 2.25 11.95 13.27
C PRO A 188 2.19 10.75 12.32
N PRO A 189 3.24 9.89 12.28
CA PRO A 189 3.28 8.67 11.50
C PRO A 189 2.48 7.53 12.15
N THR A 190 1.37 7.86 12.77
CA THR A 190 0.47 6.93 13.48
C THR A 190 -0.90 7.57 13.62
N ILE A 191 -1.90 6.77 13.97
CA ILE A 191 -3.20 7.24 14.43
C ILE A 191 -3.21 7.14 15.96
N PRO A 192 -2.85 8.23 16.67
CA PRO A 192 -2.69 8.19 18.12
C PRO A 192 -4.02 7.97 18.83
N GLU A 193 -3.95 7.48 20.06
CA GLU A 193 -5.10 7.43 20.95
C GLU A 193 -5.74 8.83 21.08
N GLY A 194 -7.07 8.88 21.17
CA GLY A 194 -7.83 10.14 21.15
C GLY A 194 -8.06 10.74 19.75
N ARG A 195 -7.41 10.23 18.70
CA ARG A 195 -7.64 10.64 17.28
C ARG A 195 -8.27 9.55 16.43
N ARG A 196 -8.80 8.49 17.05
CA ARG A 196 -9.40 7.33 16.36
C ARG A 196 -10.93 7.38 16.27
N THR A 197 -11.57 8.36 16.90
CA THR A 197 -13.03 8.48 16.86
C THR A 197 -13.54 8.67 15.44
N GLY A 198 -14.41 7.75 15.01
CA GLY A 198 -14.97 7.73 13.67
C GLY A 198 -14.03 7.18 12.59
N LEU A 199 -12.87 6.61 12.95
CA LEU A 199 -11.99 5.91 12.00
C LEU A 199 -12.73 4.68 11.45
N VAL A 200 -12.77 4.54 10.12
CA VAL A 200 -13.51 3.49 9.42
C VAL A 200 -12.64 2.67 8.47
N ALA A 201 -11.56 3.24 7.92
CA ALA A 201 -10.62 2.52 7.08
C ALA A 201 -9.21 3.14 7.10
N THR A 202 -8.22 2.34 6.68
CA THR A 202 -6.88 2.80 6.30
C THR A 202 -6.36 2.02 5.10
N TRP A 203 -5.47 2.62 4.32
CA TRP A 203 -4.68 1.92 3.30
C TRP A 203 -3.25 2.46 3.23
N ASN A 204 -2.34 1.67 2.63
CA ASN A 204 -0.93 2.05 2.46
C ASN A 204 -0.71 3.18 1.45
N GLY A 205 0.43 3.85 1.57
CA GLY A 205 0.90 4.84 0.60
C GLY A 205 1.44 4.25 -0.71
N GLY A 206 2.10 5.11 -1.48
CA GLY A 206 2.76 4.76 -2.73
C GLY A 206 4.18 4.23 -2.56
N PHE A 207 4.86 4.03 -3.69
CA PHE A 207 6.30 3.70 -3.72
C PHE A 207 7.14 4.76 -3.02
N ARG A 208 8.35 4.39 -2.59
CA ARG A 208 9.29 5.28 -1.91
C ARG A 208 9.55 6.57 -2.68
N VAL A 209 9.55 7.69 -1.96
CA VAL A 209 9.88 9.00 -2.54
C VAL A 209 11.39 9.22 -2.54
N THR A 210 12.07 8.76 -1.49
CA THR A 210 13.49 9.03 -1.23
C THR A 210 14.45 8.41 -2.24
N ASP A 211 14.09 7.27 -2.85
CA ASP A 211 14.87 6.61 -3.90
C ASP A 211 14.35 6.90 -5.32
N GLY A 212 13.34 7.77 -5.45
CA GLY A 212 12.71 8.14 -6.71
C GLY A 212 11.77 7.08 -7.29
N GLY A 213 11.56 5.94 -6.63
CA GLY A 213 10.67 4.86 -7.08
C GLY A 213 9.23 5.31 -7.29
N SER A 214 8.77 6.29 -6.50
CA SER A 214 7.49 6.96 -6.64
C SER A 214 7.30 7.73 -7.95
N ARG A 215 8.41 8.16 -8.58
CA ARG A 215 8.43 9.07 -9.73
C ARG A 215 7.56 10.32 -9.56
N GLY A 216 7.45 10.79 -8.32
CA GLY A 216 6.64 11.93 -7.92
C GLY A 216 6.98 12.33 -6.49
N GLY A 217 6.33 13.38 -6.01
CA GLY A 217 6.59 13.94 -4.69
C GLY A 217 5.49 13.66 -3.67
N PHE A 218 5.75 14.16 -2.47
CA PHE A 218 4.84 14.19 -1.35
C PHE A 218 4.70 15.64 -0.87
N TYR A 219 3.48 16.06 -0.56
CA TYR A 219 3.19 17.34 0.08
C TYR A 219 2.22 17.11 1.24
N LEU A 220 2.46 17.75 2.38
CA LEU A 220 1.54 17.76 3.51
C LEU A 220 1.74 19.03 4.33
N ASP A 221 0.65 19.81 4.47
CA ASP A 221 0.57 21.02 5.30
C ASP A 221 1.75 22.00 5.11
N GLY A 222 2.07 22.30 3.85
CA GLY A 222 3.12 23.27 3.50
C GLY A 222 4.54 22.70 3.43
N ARG A 223 4.73 21.41 3.73
CA ARG A 223 6.02 20.71 3.64
C ARG A 223 6.02 19.72 2.50
N THR A 224 7.15 19.58 1.82
CA THR A 224 7.34 18.62 0.74
C THR A 224 8.49 17.65 1.03
N ALA A 225 8.37 16.45 0.46
CA ALA A 225 9.47 15.53 0.25
C ALA A 225 9.48 15.15 -1.23
N GLY A 226 10.62 15.35 -1.90
CA GLY A 226 10.68 15.39 -3.36
C GLY A 226 9.86 16.53 -3.97
N ASP A 227 9.75 16.53 -5.29
CA ASP A 227 9.01 17.54 -6.05
C ASP A 227 7.70 16.97 -6.60
N LEU A 228 6.61 17.75 -6.54
CA LEU A 228 5.39 17.42 -7.26
C LEU A 228 5.62 17.58 -8.76
N ARG A 229 5.37 16.52 -9.53
CA ARG A 229 5.65 16.45 -10.96
C ARG A 229 4.38 16.52 -11.78
N ASP A 230 4.36 17.38 -12.79
CA ASP A 230 3.31 17.37 -13.82
C ASP A 230 3.30 16.01 -14.53
N GLY A 231 2.09 15.53 -14.85
CA GLY A 231 1.89 14.22 -15.48
C GLY A 231 1.80 13.04 -14.50
N ALA A 232 2.26 13.18 -13.25
CA ALA A 232 2.18 12.11 -12.27
C ALA A 232 0.75 11.90 -11.76
N ALA A 233 0.38 10.64 -11.55
CA ALA A 233 -0.86 10.32 -10.85
C ALA A 233 -0.77 10.76 -9.39
N SER A 234 -1.84 11.39 -8.89
CA SER A 234 -1.86 12.06 -7.59
C SER A 234 -3.14 11.79 -6.82
N GLU A 235 -3.01 11.35 -5.57
CA GLU A 235 -4.03 11.50 -4.52
C GLU A 235 -3.91 12.90 -3.93
N VAL A 236 -4.98 13.69 -4.00
CA VAL A 236 -5.02 15.07 -3.51
C VAL A 236 -6.07 15.20 -2.42
N PHE A 237 -5.62 15.60 -1.24
CA PHE A 237 -6.41 15.73 -0.02
C PHE A 237 -6.74 17.19 0.23
N TYR A 238 -8.01 17.48 0.50
CA TYR A 238 -8.52 18.85 0.66
C TYR A 238 -8.90 19.15 2.11
N ARG A 239 -8.90 20.44 2.46
CA ARG A 239 -9.23 20.94 3.81
C ARG A 239 -10.62 20.53 4.29
N ASP A 240 -11.57 20.38 3.38
CA ASP A 240 -12.92 19.89 3.68
C ASP A 240 -12.98 18.37 3.92
N GLY A 241 -11.84 17.68 3.86
CA GLY A 241 -11.70 16.24 4.01
C GLY A 241 -11.99 15.43 2.76
N SER A 242 -12.31 16.04 1.62
CA SER A 242 -12.49 15.32 0.36
C SER A 242 -11.16 14.89 -0.22
N ILE A 243 -11.21 13.92 -1.15
CA ILE A 243 -10.06 13.44 -1.91
C ILE A 243 -10.38 13.49 -3.40
N ARG A 244 -9.38 13.80 -4.23
CA ARG A 244 -9.45 13.60 -5.68
C ARG A 244 -8.26 12.81 -6.16
N ILE A 245 -8.47 12.02 -7.20
CA ILE A 245 -7.42 11.29 -7.90
C ILE A 245 -7.37 11.77 -9.34
N GLY A 246 -6.16 12.05 -9.84
CA GLY A 246 -5.96 12.42 -11.23
C GLY A 246 -4.52 12.77 -11.57
N VAL A 247 -4.32 13.22 -12.81
CA VAL A 247 -3.00 13.65 -13.29
C VAL A 247 -2.71 15.06 -12.80
N TRP A 248 -1.57 15.25 -12.13
CA TRP A 248 -1.10 16.56 -11.71
C TRP A 248 -0.84 17.48 -12.91
N GLY A 249 -1.34 18.71 -12.83
CA GLY A 249 -1.28 19.69 -13.91
C GLY A 249 -2.39 19.56 -14.95
N ARG A 250 -3.15 18.45 -14.97
CA ARG A 250 -4.27 18.22 -15.89
C ARG A 250 -5.62 18.18 -15.19
N ASP A 251 -5.79 17.27 -14.23
CA ASP A 251 -7.06 17.05 -13.51
C ASP A 251 -7.08 17.71 -12.14
N VAL A 252 -5.90 17.77 -11.51
CA VAL A 252 -5.66 18.32 -10.17
C VAL A 252 -4.40 19.17 -10.19
N ARG A 253 -4.38 20.20 -9.34
CA ARG A 253 -3.25 21.13 -9.20
C ARG A 253 -3.25 21.71 -7.79
N MET A 254 -2.16 22.36 -7.43
CA MET A 254 -2.09 23.05 -6.15
C MET A 254 -3.15 24.17 -6.08
N THR A 255 -3.88 24.22 -4.97
CA THR A 255 -4.82 25.31 -4.64
C THR A 255 -4.75 25.59 -3.13
N PRO A 256 -5.27 26.73 -2.64
CA PRO A 256 -5.31 27.01 -1.20
C PRO A 256 -6.11 26.00 -0.35
N GLU A 257 -6.93 25.16 -0.97
CA GLU A 257 -7.70 24.12 -0.29
C GLU A 257 -6.96 22.78 -0.19
N VAL A 258 -5.84 22.61 -0.91
CA VAL A 258 -5.03 21.38 -0.87
C VAL A 258 -4.21 21.36 0.43
N VAL A 259 -4.41 20.31 1.23
CA VAL A 259 -3.66 20.06 2.47
C VAL A 259 -2.66 18.94 2.30
N GLY A 260 -2.87 18.01 1.38
CA GLY A 260 -1.95 16.91 1.10
C GLY A 260 -1.94 16.50 -0.37
N VAL A 261 -0.79 16.05 -0.86
CA VAL A 261 -0.63 15.41 -2.17
C VAL A 261 0.30 14.22 -2.02
N ARG A 262 -0.16 13.06 -2.49
CA ARG A 262 0.68 11.87 -2.67
C ARG A 262 0.72 11.50 -4.13
N GLN A 263 1.87 11.59 -4.76
CA GLN A 263 2.04 11.14 -6.14
C GLN A 263 2.56 9.71 -6.17
N CYS A 264 2.19 8.93 -7.17
CA CYS A 264 2.76 7.60 -7.38
C CYS A 264 2.59 7.16 -8.83
N LEU A 265 3.69 7.15 -9.59
CA LEU A 265 3.76 6.72 -10.99
C LEU A 265 2.72 7.45 -11.87
N GLU A 266 2.06 6.72 -12.77
CA GLU A 266 1.08 7.23 -13.74
C GLU A 266 -0.29 6.55 -13.54
N LEU A 267 -1.35 7.14 -14.10
CA LEU A 267 -2.69 6.54 -14.03
C LEU A 267 -2.69 5.19 -14.76
N MET A 268 -3.42 4.23 -14.18
CA MET A 268 -3.69 2.91 -14.76
C MET A 268 -5.06 2.85 -15.43
N VAL A 269 -6.00 3.67 -14.92
CA VAL A 269 -7.32 3.89 -15.49
C VAL A 269 -7.49 5.38 -15.68
N ASP A 270 -7.92 5.79 -16.86
CA ASP A 270 -8.22 7.18 -17.21
C ASP A 270 -9.49 7.22 -18.06
N ASP A 271 -10.38 8.16 -17.76
CA ASP A 271 -11.73 8.26 -18.36
C ASP A 271 -12.50 6.93 -18.40
N GLY A 272 -12.41 6.14 -17.31
CA GLY A 272 -13.07 4.84 -17.19
C GLY A 272 -12.49 3.73 -18.09
N ARG A 273 -11.32 3.96 -18.69
CA ARG A 273 -10.62 3.00 -19.54
C ARG A 273 -9.25 2.67 -18.96
N VAL A 274 -8.89 1.40 -18.97
CA VAL A 274 -7.50 1.00 -18.74
C VAL A 274 -6.63 1.68 -19.79
N VAL A 275 -5.55 2.31 -19.36
CA VAL A 275 -4.67 3.09 -20.25
C VAL A 275 -4.04 2.18 -21.33
N PRO A 276 -3.85 2.68 -22.56
CA PRO A 276 -3.43 1.84 -23.69
C PRO A 276 -2.03 1.24 -23.51
N ASP A 277 -1.19 1.91 -22.74
CA ASP A 277 0.17 1.54 -22.43
C ASP A 277 0.30 0.69 -21.17
N ILE A 278 -0.78 0.19 -20.55
CA ILE A 278 -0.74 -0.60 -19.30
C ILE A 278 0.19 -1.84 -19.34
N GLY A 279 0.57 -2.28 -20.53
CA GLY A 279 1.54 -3.37 -20.75
C GLY A 279 3.00 -2.92 -20.83
N ASP A 280 3.31 -1.64 -20.64
CA ASP A 280 4.67 -1.11 -20.57
C ASP A 280 5.28 -1.40 -19.19
N ASP A 281 6.16 -2.39 -19.15
CA ASP A 281 6.84 -2.84 -17.94
C ASP A 281 7.74 -1.76 -17.32
N SER A 282 8.03 -0.66 -18.03
CA SER A 282 8.80 0.43 -17.44
C SER A 282 7.96 1.35 -16.55
N LYS A 283 6.61 1.27 -16.55
CA LYS A 283 5.75 2.32 -15.97
C LYS A 283 5.18 2.04 -14.58
N TRP A 284 4.72 0.82 -14.29
CA TRP A 284 4.00 0.48 -13.04
C TRP A 284 4.77 -0.49 -12.14
N GLY A 285 6.07 -0.27 -11.98
CA GLY A 285 6.95 -1.05 -11.12
C GLY A 285 8.44 -0.77 -11.36
N VAL A 286 9.27 -1.54 -10.67
CA VAL A 286 10.73 -1.48 -10.79
C VAL A 286 11.21 -2.64 -11.66
N SER A 287 11.91 -2.33 -12.75
CA SER A 287 12.54 -3.34 -13.62
C SER A 287 11.53 -4.42 -14.09
N ASP A 288 11.94 -5.68 -14.07
CA ASP A 288 11.14 -6.85 -14.39
C ASP A 288 9.92 -7.05 -13.47
N GLN A 289 9.83 -6.41 -12.30
CA GLN A 289 8.70 -6.62 -11.37
C GLN A 289 7.37 -6.11 -11.93
N SER A 290 7.41 -5.20 -12.91
CA SER A 290 6.20 -4.71 -13.58
C SER A 290 5.44 -5.82 -14.31
N ARG A 291 6.13 -6.85 -14.83
CA ARG A 291 5.53 -8.01 -15.51
C ARG A 291 5.11 -9.13 -14.57
N MET A 292 5.52 -9.03 -13.30
CA MET A 292 5.29 -10.07 -12.30
C MET A 292 3.90 -9.96 -11.67
N PHE A 293 3.37 -11.13 -11.29
CA PHE A 293 2.18 -11.23 -10.46
C PHE A 293 2.61 -11.17 -8.99
N VAL A 294 2.52 -10.00 -8.38
CA VAL A 294 3.00 -9.76 -7.02
C VAL A 294 1.88 -9.19 -6.16
N PRO A 295 2.07 -9.12 -4.83
CA PRO A 295 1.19 -8.31 -4.02
C PRO A 295 1.20 -6.86 -4.52
N ARG A 296 0.03 -6.35 -4.90
CA ARG A 296 -0.15 -4.97 -5.36
C ARG A 296 -1.35 -4.35 -4.69
N SER A 297 -1.30 -3.03 -4.59
CA SER A 297 -2.42 -2.20 -4.20
C SER A 297 -2.62 -1.06 -5.20
N GLY A 298 -3.85 -0.54 -5.28
CA GLY A 298 -4.18 0.60 -6.10
C GLY A 298 -5.41 1.32 -5.57
N VAL A 299 -5.52 2.59 -5.90
CA VAL A 299 -6.62 3.46 -5.47
C VAL A 299 -7.17 4.22 -6.65
N GLY A 300 -8.49 4.40 -6.67
CA GLY A 300 -9.19 5.11 -7.73
C GLY A 300 -10.43 5.83 -7.22
N VAL A 301 -11.02 6.61 -8.11
CA VAL A 301 -12.23 7.38 -7.86
C VAL A 301 -13.29 7.05 -8.90
N THR A 302 -14.56 6.92 -8.49
CA THR A 302 -15.70 6.74 -9.39
C THR A 302 -16.12 8.09 -10.00
N ALA A 303 -17.03 8.07 -10.98
CA ALA A 303 -17.59 9.30 -11.54
C ALA A 303 -18.35 10.14 -10.49
N GLN A 304 -18.84 9.50 -9.43
CA GLN A 304 -19.59 10.11 -8.33
C GLN A 304 -18.68 10.67 -7.23
N GLY A 305 -17.37 10.44 -7.30
CA GLY A 305 -16.41 10.89 -6.28
C GLY A 305 -16.23 9.89 -5.14
N ASP A 306 -16.74 8.66 -5.25
CA ASP A 306 -16.48 7.60 -4.28
C ASP A 306 -15.10 6.98 -4.52
N VAL A 307 -14.47 6.47 -3.47
CA VAL A 307 -13.13 5.88 -3.54
C VAL A 307 -13.23 4.37 -3.70
N VAL A 308 -12.40 3.82 -4.59
CA VAL A 308 -12.20 2.39 -4.78
C VAL A 308 -10.77 2.05 -4.42
N MET A 309 -10.57 1.07 -3.56
CA MET A 309 -9.25 0.51 -3.26
C MET A 309 -9.23 -0.97 -3.64
N VAL A 310 -8.18 -1.40 -4.35
CA VAL A 310 -7.97 -2.79 -4.72
C VAL A 310 -6.65 -3.28 -4.14
N VAL A 311 -6.66 -4.47 -3.56
CA VAL A 311 -5.47 -5.15 -3.06
C VAL A 311 -5.56 -6.65 -3.31
N GLY A 312 -4.45 -7.28 -3.69
CA GLY A 312 -4.41 -8.72 -3.94
C GLY A 312 -2.98 -9.25 -3.85
N GLN A 313 -2.84 -10.56 -3.66
CA GLN A 313 -1.54 -11.21 -3.42
C GLN A 313 -0.79 -11.61 -4.71
N ALA A 314 -1.47 -11.69 -5.84
CA ALA A 314 -0.90 -12.08 -7.13
C ALA A 314 -1.56 -11.27 -8.24
N LEU A 315 -1.09 -10.03 -8.43
CA LEU A 315 -1.61 -9.10 -9.43
C LEU A 315 -0.48 -8.60 -10.33
N SER A 316 -0.73 -8.59 -11.64
CA SER A 316 0.03 -7.76 -12.57
C SER A 316 -0.49 -6.31 -12.55
N ALA A 317 0.24 -5.37 -13.18
CA ALA A 317 -0.27 -4.01 -13.38
C ALA A 317 -1.60 -4.01 -14.14
N ARG A 318 -1.69 -4.79 -15.22
CA ARG A 318 -2.93 -4.95 -16.01
C ARG A 318 -4.08 -5.51 -15.17
N THR A 319 -3.83 -6.58 -14.41
CA THR A 319 -4.87 -7.19 -13.57
C THR A 319 -5.40 -6.19 -12.54
N LEU A 320 -4.51 -5.43 -11.88
CA LEU A 320 -4.91 -4.37 -10.95
C LEU A 320 -5.76 -3.29 -11.64
N ALA A 321 -5.35 -2.80 -12.81
CA ALA A 321 -6.07 -1.78 -13.58
C ALA A 321 -7.49 -2.25 -13.98
N GLU A 322 -7.59 -3.48 -14.48
CA GLU A 322 -8.85 -4.07 -14.91
C GLU A 322 -9.81 -4.28 -13.72
N LEU A 323 -9.30 -4.67 -12.55
CA LEU A 323 -10.10 -4.77 -11.33
C LEU A 323 -10.62 -3.39 -10.88
N MET A 324 -9.77 -2.36 -10.85
CA MET A 324 -10.18 -0.99 -10.50
C MET A 324 -11.23 -0.45 -11.49
N GLN A 325 -11.05 -0.68 -12.78
CA GLN A 325 -12.03 -0.31 -13.81
C GLN A 325 -13.37 -1.05 -13.59
N ARG A 326 -13.35 -2.36 -13.35
CA ARG A 326 -14.57 -3.17 -13.10
C ARG A 326 -15.30 -2.75 -11.83
N ALA A 327 -14.56 -2.26 -10.83
CA ALA A 327 -15.10 -1.68 -9.62
C ALA A 327 -15.69 -0.26 -9.82
N GLY A 328 -15.60 0.30 -11.03
CA GLY A 328 -16.22 1.57 -11.40
C GLY A 328 -15.29 2.78 -11.32
N ALA A 329 -13.98 2.59 -11.10
CA ALA A 329 -13.04 3.69 -11.11
C ALA A 329 -12.96 4.33 -12.51
N VAL A 330 -13.10 5.66 -12.58
CA VAL A 330 -12.89 6.45 -13.80
C VAL A 330 -11.47 7.00 -13.89
N ARG A 331 -10.81 7.16 -12.74
CA ARG A 331 -9.37 7.38 -12.64
C ARG A 331 -8.81 6.50 -11.55
N ALA A 332 -7.68 5.87 -11.78
CA ALA A 332 -7.03 5.04 -10.78
C ALA A 332 -5.52 4.99 -10.97
N MET A 333 -4.79 4.84 -9.88
CA MET A 333 -3.33 4.84 -9.81
C MET A 333 -2.82 3.67 -8.98
N PRO A 334 -1.59 3.19 -9.23
CA PRO A 334 -0.99 2.20 -8.37
C PRO A 334 -0.61 2.83 -7.03
N LEU A 335 -0.57 1.99 -6.02
CA LEU A 335 0.11 2.28 -4.77
C LEU A 335 1.32 1.36 -4.67
N ASP A 336 1.89 1.24 -3.47
CA ASP A 336 3.03 0.37 -3.22
C ASP A 336 2.76 -1.10 -3.60
N MET A 337 3.84 -1.83 -3.83
CA MET A 337 3.85 -3.27 -4.14
C MET A 337 4.74 -4.04 -3.15
N ASN A 338 4.90 -5.34 -3.37
CA ASN A 338 5.65 -6.29 -2.54
C ASN A 338 4.88 -6.75 -1.30
N ARG A 339 5.34 -7.81 -0.62
CA ARG A 339 4.54 -8.50 0.40
C ARG A 339 4.21 -7.65 1.64
N ALA A 340 5.04 -6.66 1.97
CA ALA A 340 4.97 -5.91 3.22
C ALA A 340 4.01 -4.69 3.20
N TRP A 341 3.83 -4.06 2.04
CA TRP A 341 3.25 -2.70 1.99
C TRP A 341 1.76 -2.66 1.63
N PRO A 342 1.27 -3.34 0.57
CA PRO A 342 -0.14 -3.40 0.21
C PRO A 342 -1.00 -3.81 1.40
N SER A 343 -1.90 -2.93 1.79
CA SER A 343 -2.77 -3.15 2.93
C SER A 343 -4.05 -2.33 2.85
N PHE A 344 -5.13 -2.92 3.36
CA PHE A 344 -6.38 -2.23 3.63
C PHE A 344 -6.98 -2.78 4.91
N MET A 345 -7.32 -1.88 5.83
CA MET A 345 -7.98 -2.22 7.07
C MET A 345 -9.32 -1.53 7.16
N SER A 346 -10.31 -2.22 7.71
CA SER A 346 -11.55 -1.63 8.19
C SER A 346 -11.57 -1.56 9.71
N TYR A 347 -12.29 -0.59 10.26
CA TYR A 347 -12.31 -0.31 11.70
C TYR A 347 -13.74 -0.39 12.24
N ASP A 348 -13.96 -1.27 13.22
CA ASP A 348 -15.24 -1.44 13.90
C ASP A 348 -15.26 -0.68 15.24
N GLY A 349 -15.95 0.46 15.25
CA GLY A 349 -16.15 1.30 16.43
C GLY A 349 -17.37 0.94 17.28
N ALA A 350 -18.14 -0.11 16.98
CA ALA A 350 -19.41 -0.38 17.64
C ALA A 350 -19.28 -0.61 19.16
N ARG A 351 -18.19 -1.27 19.60
CA ARG A 351 -17.93 -1.53 21.02
C ARG A 351 -17.17 -0.39 21.71
N ASN A 352 -16.19 0.19 21.03
CA ASN A 352 -15.40 1.30 21.55
C ASN A 352 -15.15 2.32 20.43
N PRO A 353 -16.00 3.35 20.30
CA PRO A 353 -15.86 4.35 19.24
C PRO A 353 -14.55 5.13 19.29
N SER A 354 -13.93 5.25 20.47
CA SER A 354 -12.65 5.96 20.65
C SER A 354 -11.42 5.09 20.35
N ASN A 355 -11.60 3.78 20.22
CA ASN A 355 -10.55 2.82 19.89
C ASN A 355 -11.15 1.66 19.10
N PRO A 356 -11.52 1.88 17.82
CA PRO A 356 -12.19 0.89 17.01
C PRO A 356 -11.28 -0.32 16.74
N THR A 357 -11.87 -1.50 16.64
CA THR A 357 -11.13 -2.75 16.38
C THR A 357 -10.77 -2.82 14.90
N PRO A 358 -9.48 -2.89 14.53
CA PRO A 358 -9.09 -3.00 13.12
C PRO A 358 -9.22 -4.44 12.61
N THR A 359 -9.46 -4.61 11.31
CA THR A 359 -9.47 -5.90 10.62
C THR A 359 -8.86 -5.75 9.23
N ASN A 360 -7.92 -6.62 8.88
CA ASN A 360 -7.37 -6.68 7.53
C ASN A 360 -8.41 -7.27 6.56
N ILE A 361 -8.57 -6.66 5.38
CA ILE A 361 -9.50 -7.18 4.37
C ILE A 361 -9.00 -8.51 3.78
N LEU A 362 -7.68 -8.68 3.64
CA LEU A 362 -7.00 -9.91 3.21
C LEU A 362 -5.95 -10.33 4.23
N ASP A 363 -5.36 -11.51 4.03
CA ASP A 363 -4.25 -11.97 4.85
C ASP A 363 -2.97 -11.24 4.42
N PHE A 364 -2.60 -10.21 5.19
CA PHE A 364 -1.35 -9.46 5.05
C PHE A 364 -0.31 -9.94 6.06
N GLU A 365 0.96 -9.63 5.78
CA GLU A 365 2.07 -9.91 6.72
C GLU A 365 1.98 -9.04 7.98
N ASP A 366 1.62 -7.77 7.81
CA ASP A 366 1.47 -6.84 8.91
C ASP A 366 0.11 -6.95 9.62
N PRO A 367 0.09 -6.80 10.95
CA PRO A 367 -1.13 -6.89 11.73
C PRO A 367 -2.07 -5.71 11.47
N PRO A 368 -3.39 -5.88 11.71
CA PRO A 368 -4.39 -4.85 11.42
C PRO A 368 -4.23 -3.57 12.26
N ASP A 369 -3.53 -3.63 13.38
CA ASP A 369 -3.24 -2.48 14.25
C ASP A 369 -1.94 -1.74 13.88
N ARG A 370 -1.31 -2.03 12.74
CA ARG A 370 0.00 -1.42 12.36
C ARG A 370 0.02 0.11 12.45
N TYR A 371 -1.07 0.78 12.06
CA TYR A 371 -1.18 2.24 12.07
C TYR A 371 -1.57 2.82 13.43
N TYR A 372 -1.82 2.00 14.46
CA TYR A 372 -1.94 2.45 15.86
C TYR A 372 -0.59 2.65 16.53
N THR A 373 0.47 2.21 15.85
CA THR A 373 1.86 2.46 16.19
C THR A 373 2.53 3.22 15.05
N GLN A 374 3.81 3.54 15.22
CA GLN A 374 4.59 4.27 14.24
C GLN A 374 4.77 3.45 12.95
N ALA A 375 4.34 4.01 11.82
CA ALA A 375 4.42 3.43 10.49
C ALA A 375 5.66 3.93 9.75
N THR A 376 6.38 3.00 9.12
CA THR A 376 7.61 3.31 8.37
C THR A 376 7.34 4.12 7.11
N ARG A 377 6.25 3.77 6.41
CA ARG A 377 5.81 4.44 5.18
C ARG A 377 4.52 5.21 5.39
N ASP A 378 4.27 6.15 4.48
CA ASP A 378 3.05 6.93 4.45
C ASP A 378 1.80 6.05 4.24
N PHE A 379 0.66 6.56 4.69
CA PHE A 379 -0.62 5.86 4.63
C PHE A 379 -1.78 6.85 4.67
N VAL A 380 -2.98 6.38 4.37
CA VAL A 380 -4.20 7.19 4.44
C VAL A 380 -5.12 6.65 5.53
N ALA A 381 -5.66 7.56 6.34
CA ALA A 381 -6.73 7.30 7.30
C ALA A 381 -8.06 7.86 6.80
N VAL A 382 -9.13 7.08 6.99
CA VAL A 382 -10.49 7.45 6.60
C VAL A 382 -11.38 7.51 7.81
N TYR A 383 -12.11 8.61 7.93
CA TYR A 383 -13.08 8.79 9.00
C TYR A 383 -14.48 9.01 8.46
N ALA A 384 -15.49 8.56 9.20
CA ALA A 384 -16.88 8.94 8.98
C ALA A 384 -17.09 10.44 9.22
N ARG A 385 -17.83 11.11 8.32
CA ARG A 385 -18.25 12.51 8.45
C ARG A 385 -19.36 12.69 9.47
#